data_AF-F2QWS9-F1
#
_entry.id   AF-F2QWS9-F1
#
_cell.length_a   1.000
_cell.length_b   1.000
_cell.length_c   1.000
_cell.angle_alpha   90.00
_cell.angle_beta   90.00
_cell.angle_gamma   90.00
#
_symmetry.space_group_name_H-M   'P 1'
#
loop_
_entity.id
_entity.type
_entity.pdbx_description
1 polymer ?
#
loop_
_entity_poly.entity_id
_entity_poly.type
_entity_poly.pdbx_seq_one_letter_code
_entity_poly.pdbx_strand_id
1 'polypeptide(L)'
;MSSVDTFLAITNTEDAAVAQQFIEMAGGDIDTAVSLFFEHGTDATATDNNPVRSDEQLAQDLQNDAYNDEVRAPIQPVTEQLVDTLYPVSGNGIPIDPSTAIFGSRPTGIFNQTFGGDQEEIDDDVDNQFETIMDEEGNIVQRHRSNYSRGIDVDNMTATQRRLANLFRPPFDIMEKYNLATAKTEARSKQKWILINIQDPTEFQCQMLNRDFWSNTDIKDIVHENFVFLQYQKDSVNGDDYTNFYHFESFPHIAILDPMTGERLKVWSTVPNISDWIEQVVDFLSSHSLTGATGSVTPLPQQRSNQAELISLDSAWEDAEEDGDEEESAPGSSESEGSSIQIINNNTTLAIKPIENEEPPQGPDSTRIQIRTSDGKRVVRRFLSSDTVRSLFEFVKFYFKDIIENHEFQLTSQRVNLFESLGNTIEEANLKNASVLLEVIKD
;
A
#
# COMPACT_ATOMS: atom_id res chain seq x y z
N MET A 1 -71.53 15.83 11.32
CA MET A 1 -70.45 14.83 11.37
C MET A 1 -69.39 15.40 12.28
N SER A 2 -68.93 14.65 13.28
CA SER A 2 -67.83 15.13 14.11
C SER A 2 -66.56 15.19 13.25
N SER A 3 -65.62 16.09 13.58
CA SER A 3 -64.33 16.18 12.87
C SER A 3 -63.58 14.85 12.83
N VAL A 4 -63.79 14.02 13.87
CA VAL A 4 -63.28 12.65 13.99
C VAL A 4 -63.92 11.72 12.95
N ASP A 5 -65.25 11.76 12.78
CA ASP A 5 -65.93 10.93 11.77
C ASP A 5 -65.49 11.26 10.34
N THR A 6 -65.25 12.54 10.06
CA THR A 6 -64.77 13.00 8.74
C THR A 6 -63.33 12.58 8.49
N PHE A 7 -62.46 12.65 9.49
CA PHE A 7 -61.08 12.19 9.41
C PHE A 7 -60.98 10.67 9.18
N LEU A 8 -61.78 9.88 9.91
CA LEU A 8 -61.85 8.42 9.75
C LEU A 8 -62.34 8.03 8.34
N ALA A 9 -63.33 8.75 7.81
CA ALA A 9 -63.84 8.52 6.46
C ALA A 9 -62.82 8.82 5.35
N ILE A 10 -61.89 9.76 5.56
CA ILE A 10 -60.88 10.18 4.57
C ILE A 10 -59.64 9.30 4.64
N THR A 11 -59.16 9.00 5.84
CA THR A 11 -57.90 8.25 6.07
C THR A 11 -58.09 6.74 6.07
N ASN A 12 -59.35 6.26 6.07
CA ASN A 12 -59.73 4.85 6.12
C ASN A 12 -59.13 4.11 7.33
N THR A 13 -58.92 4.83 8.43
CA THR A 13 -58.49 4.28 9.71
C THR A 13 -59.70 3.88 10.55
N GLU A 14 -59.60 2.78 11.30
CA GLU A 14 -60.70 2.28 12.15
C GLU A 14 -60.58 2.74 13.62
N ASP A 15 -59.48 3.38 14.00
CA ASP A 15 -59.19 3.76 15.39
C ASP A 15 -59.51 5.24 15.67
N ALA A 16 -60.53 5.46 16.48
CA ALA A 16 -60.98 6.79 16.88
C ALA A 16 -59.98 7.52 17.79
N ALA A 17 -59.10 6.80 18.51
CA ALA A 17 -58.11 7.41 19.39
C ALA A 17 -56.99 8.09 18.58
N VAL A 18 -56.53 7.42 17.53
CA VAL A 18 -55.51 7.94 16.60
C VAL A 18 -56.03 9.19 15.88
N ALA A 19 -57.29 9.16 15.43
CA ALA A 19 -57.93 10.31 14.79
C ALA A 19 -58.04 11.53 15.73
N GLN A 20 -58.35 11.32 17.02
CA GLN A 20 -58.37 12.42 18.00
C GLN A 20 -56.98 13.02 18.21
N GLN A 21 -55.96 12.18 18.30
CA GLN A 21 -54.58 12.61 18.53
C GLN A 21 -54.05 13.49 17.38
N PHE A 22 -54.27 13.09 16.12
CA PHE A 22 -53.84 13.88 14.97
C PHE A 22 -54.62 15.20 14.82
N ILE A 23 -55.91 15.20 15.15
CA ILE A 23 -56.73 16.42 15.15
C ILE A 23 -56.27 17.37 16.27
N GLU A 24 -55.88 16.85 17.43
CA GLU A 24 -55.35 17.65 18.54
C GLU A 24 -53.95 18.22 18.21
N MET A 25 -53.06 17.43 17.61
CA MET A 25 -51.76 17.91 17.12
C MET A 25 -51.90 19.00 16.05
N ALA A 26 -52.93 18.90 15.20
CA ALA A 26 -53.24 19.89 14.18
C ALA A 26 -54.06 21.10 14.72
N GLY A 27 -54.27 21.21 16.03
CA GLY A 27 -54.98 22.33 16.64
C GLY A 27 -56.47 22.43 16.24
N GLY A 28 -57.09 21.32 15.86
CA GLY A 28 -58.49 21.23 15.44
C GLY A 28 -58.75 21.43 13.94
N ASP A 29 -57.69 21.58 13.12
CA ASP A 29 -57.80 21.68 11.67
C ASP A 29 -57.67 20.31 10.98
N ILE A 30 -58.70 19.91 10.24
CA ILE A 30 -58.83 18.55 9.68
C ILE A 30 -57.90 18.36 8.49
N ASP A 31 -57.75 19.36 7.61
CA ASP A 31 -56.94 19.24 6.40
C ASP A 31 -55.45 19.09 6.73
N THR A 32 -55.02 19.83 7.76
CA THR A 32 -53.67 19.73 8.31
C THR A 32 -53.45 18.39 9.00
N ALA A 33 -54.43 17.88 9.77
CA ALA A 33 -54.36 16.57 10.40
C ALA A 33 -54.26 15.43 9.37
N VAL A 34 -55.03 15.47 8.29
CA VAL A 34 -55.01 14.45 7.22
C VAL A 34 -53.66 14.45 6.51
N SER A 35 -53.09 15.65 6.27
CA SER A 35 -51.75 15.77 5.68
C SER A 35 -50.68 15.16 6.58
N LEU A 36 -50.73 15.46 7.89
CA LEU A 36 -49.83 14.91 8.91
C LEU A 36 -49.92 13.38 9.01
N PHE A 37 -51.14 12.84 8.88
CA PHE A 37 -51.39 11.40 8.88
C PHE A 37 -50.78 10.69 7.65
N PHE A 38 -50.90 11.27 6.46
CA PHE A 38 -50.29 10.69 5.25
C PHE A 38 -48.76 10.86 5.22
N GLU A 39 -48.23 11.88 5.87
CA GLU A 39 -46.78 12.12 5.96
C GLU A 39 -46.10 11.16 6.95
N HIS A 40 -46.69 10.93 8.13
CA HIS A 40 -46.10 10.10 9.18
C HIS A 40 -46.63 8.66 9.25
N GLY A 41 -47.77 8.36 8.64
CA GLY A 41 -48.40 7.04 8.69
C GLY A 41 -48.83 6.61 10.10
N THR A 42 -49.44 5.42 10.20
CA THR A 42 -49.89 4.84 11.48
C THR A 42 -48.74 4.44 12.43
N ASP A 43 -47.50 4.49 11.95
CA ASP A 43 -46.28 4.13 12.70
C ASP A 43 -45.89 5.16 13.78
N ALA A 44 -46.56 6.32 13.83
CA ALA A 44 -46.43 7.26 14.95
C ALA A 44 -47.00 6.73 16.28
N THR A 45 -47.62 5.54 16.29
CA THR A 45 -48.09 4.86 17.52
C THR A 45 -47.09 3.86 18.09
N ALA A 46 -45.88 3.76 17.53
CA ALA A 46 -44.77 3.10 18.22
C ALA A 46 -44.44 3.93 19.47
N THR A 47 -44.90 3.43 20.63
CA THR A 47 -44.54 3.85 21.98
C THR A 47 -43.02 3.98 22.11
N ASP A 48 -42.49 5.17 21.86
CA ASP A 48 -41.24 5.61 22.45
C ASP A 48 -41.60 6.08 23.87
N ASN A 49 -41.30 5.26 24.87
CA ASN A 49 -41.41 5.60 26.29
C ASN A 49 -40.32 6.62 26.67
N ASN A 50 -40.23 7.73 25.94
CA ASN A 50 -39.51 8.91 26.36
C ASN A 50 -40.55 9.93 26.84
N PRO A 51 -40.52 10.36 28.11
CA PRO A 51 -41.40 11.42 28.55
C PRO A 51 -41.08 12.65 27.70
N VAL A 52 -42.06 13.09 26.89
CA VAL A 52 -42.01 14.37 26.18
C VAL A 52 -41.96 15.46 27.25
N ARG A 53 -40.74 15.84 27.64
CA ARG A 53 -40.48 17.03 28.44
C ARG A 53 -40.88 18.20 27.55
N SER A 54 -41.86 19.00 27.96
CA SER A 54 -42.19 20.23 27.25
C SER A 54 -40.91 21.05 27.07
N ASP A 55 -40.73 21.67 25.90
CA ASP A 55 -39.54 22.49 25.57
C ASP A 55 -39.19 23.51 26.67
N GLU A 56 -40.21 23.97 27.41
CA GLU A 56 -40.08 24.83 28.57
C GLU A 56 -39.37 24.16 29.77
N GLN A 57 -39.66 22.89 30.05
CA GLN A 57 -38.97 22.11 31.08
C GLN A 57 -37.54 21.76 30.66
N LEU A 58 -37.32 21.46 29.38
CA LEU A 58 -35.98 21.21 28.85
C LEU A 58 -35.13 22.49 28.90
N ALA A 59 -35.70 23.64 28.53
CA ALA A 59 -35.04 24.92 28.62
C ALA A 59 -34.70 25.29 30.07
N GLN A 60 -35.58 24.96 31.03
CA GLN A 60 -35.37 25.24 32.44
C GLN A 60 -34.32 24.31 33.07
N ASP A 61 -34.25 23.04 32.66
CA ASP A 61 -33.18 22.12 33.05
C ASP A 61 -31.83 22.56 32.46
N LEU A 62 -31.75 22.91 31.17
CA LEU A 62 -30.52 23.43 30.55
C LEU A 62 -30.04 24.74 31.20
N GLN A 63 -30.99 25.60 31.60
CA GLN A 63 -30.67 26.85 32.27
C GLN A 63 -30.18 26.59 33.70
N ASN A 64 -30.80 25.64 34.42
CA ASN A 64 -30.31 25.23 35.73
C ASN A 64 -28.91 24.59 35.64
N ASP A 65 -28.66 23.69 34.67
CA ASP A 65 -27.34 23.07 34.46
C ASP A 65 -26.25 24.11 34.14
N ALA A 66 -26.58 25.16 33.39
CA ALA A 66 -25.63 26.24 33.07
C ALA A 66 -25.31 27.17 34.26
N TYR A 67 -26.22 27.30 35.24
CA TYR A 67 -26.02 28.12 36.43
C TYR A 67 -25.53 27.32 37.66
N ASN A 68 -25.68 26.00 37.64
CA ASN A 68 -25.25 25.09 38.72
C ASN A 68 -23.90 24.41 38.44
N ASP A 69 -23.09 24.95 37.52
CA ASP A 69 -21.72 24.51 37.29
C ASP A 69 -20.87 24.80 38.54
N GLU A 70 -20.98 23.92 39.53
CA GLU A 70 -19.97 23.76 40.57
C GLU A 70 -18.63 23.66 39.85
N VAL A 71 -17.74 24.61 40.15
CA VAL A 71 -16.39 24.73 39.58
C VAL A 71 -15.81 23.33 39.42
N ARG A 72 -15.73 22.86 38.16
CA ARG A 72 -15.17 21.55 37.85
C ARG A 72 -13.85 21.44 38.56
N ALA A 73 -13.71 20.40 39.40
CA ALA A 73 -12.43 20.12 40.04
C ALA A 73 -11.34 20.11 38.95
N PRO A 74 -10.16 20.71 39.21
CA PRO A 74 -9.06 20.69 38.27
C PRO A 74 -8.88 19.26 37.74
N ILE A 75 -8.72 19.12 36.42
CA ILE A 75 -8.49 17.83 35.76
C ILE A 75 -7.39 17.12 36.56
N GLN A 76 -7.71 15.98 37.16
CA GLN A 76 -6.74 15.27 37.97
C GLN A 76 -5.56 14.89 37.09
N PRO A 77 -4.31 15.10 37.55
CA PRO A 77 -3.15 14.66 36.81
C PRO A 77 -3.18 13.14 36.71
N VAL A 78 -3.53 12.63 35.54
CA VAL A 78 -3.42 11.21 35.22
C VAL A 78 -1.95 10.94 34.96
N THR A 79 -1.32 10.16 35.83
CA THR A 79 -0.01 9.58 35.54
C THR A 79 -0.25 8.30 34.77
N GLU A 80 -0.28 8.38 33.44
CA GLU A 80 -0.22 7.18 32.62
C GLU A 80 1.16 6.56 32.82
N GLN A 81 1.17 5.32 33.29
CA GLN A 81 2.38 4.53 33.32
C GLN A 81 2.61 4.06 31.89
N LEU A 82 3.72 4.48 31.27
CA LEU A 82 4.18 3.95 29.98
C LEU A 82 4.50 2.46 30.16
N VAL A 83 3.47 1.62 30.06
CA VAL A 83 3.62 0.18 29.94
C VAL A 83 3.82 -0.08 28.45
N ASP A 84 4.92 -0.74 28.09
CA ASP A 84 5.18 -1.18 26.73
C ASP A 84 4.20 -2.32 26.42
N THR A 85 2.97 -1.98 26.04
CA THR A 85 1.95 -2.98 25.75
C THR A 85 2.26 -3.61 24.40
N LEU A 86 2.25 -4.94 24.36
CA LEU A 86 2.52 -5.73 23.15
C LEU A 86 1.57 -5.38 21.99
N TYR A 87 0.42 -4.78 22.31
CA TYR A 87 -0.65 -4.43 21.39
C TYR A 87 -1.09 -2.98 21.59
N PRO A 88 -1.48 -2.28 20.51
CA PRO A 88 -2.05 -0.95 20.62
C PRO A 88 -3.37 -1.00 21.40
N VAL A 89 -3.65 0.05 22.14
CA VAL A 89 -4.84 0.18 22.97
C VAL A 89 -5.80 1.15 22.27
N SER A 90 -7.08 0.78 22.16
CA SER A 90 -8.11 1.67 21.62
C SER A 90 -8.32 2.87 22.55
N GLY A 91 -8.89 3.98 22.04
CA GLY A 91 -9.14 5.21 22.81
C GLY A 91 -9.96 5.02 24.10
N ASN A 92 -10.58 3.86 24.29
CA ASN A 92 -11.34 3.46 25.48
C ASN A 92 -10.55 2.53 26.43
N GLY A 93 -9.24 2.34 26.24
CA GLY A 93 -8.41 1.50 27.13
C GLY A 93 -8.50 -0.01 26.86
N ILE A 94 -9.18 -0.43 25.79
CA ILE A 94 -9.32 -1.85 25.43
C ILE A 94 -8.16 -2.27 24.50
N PRO A 95 -7.42 -3.35 24.82
CA PRO A 95 -6.40 -3.91 23.94
C PRO A 95 -6.98 -4.26 22.57
N ILE A 96 -6.36 -3.78 21.50
CA ILE A 96 -6.76 -4.08 20.13
C ILE A 96 -6.25 -5.49 19.78
N ASP A 97 -7.10 -6.30 19.14
CA ASP A 97 -6.72 -7.61 18.64
C ASP A 97 -5.49 -7.50 17.71
N PRO A 98 -4.47 -8.36 17.85
CA PRO A 98 -3.27 -8.34 17.00
C PRO A 98 -3.60 -8.34 15.50
N SER A 99 -4.65 -9.07 15.10
CA SER A 99 -5.10 -9.16 13.72
C SER A 99 -5.68 -7.84 13.23
N THR A 100 -6.45 -7.15 14.07
CA THR A 100 -6.99 -5.81 13.76
C THR A 100 -5.89 -4.75 13.79
N ALA A 101 -4.89 -4.89 14.65
CA ALA A 101 -3.73 -4.01 14.70
C ALA A 101 -2.84 -4.10 13.45
N ILE A 102 -2.80 -5.26 12.79
CA ILE A 102 -1.97 -5.55 11.61
C ILE A 102 -2.72 -5.37 10.29
N PHE A 103 -4.00 -5.80 10.23
CA PHE A 103 -4.82 -5.78 9.02
C PHE A 103 -5.96 -4.75 9.04
N GLY A 104 -6.03 -3.91 10.08
CA GLY A 104 -7.08 -2.92 10.24
C GLY A 104 -8.45 -3.54 10.53
N SER A 105 -9.47 -2.68 10.58
CA SER A 105 -10.85 -3.08 10.89
C SER A 105 -11.71 -3.42 9.65
N ARG A 106 -11.07 -3.61 8.48
CA ARG A 106 -11.78 -3.86 7.23
C ARG A 106 -12.33 -5.30 7.19
N PRO A 107 -13.50 -5.52 6.56
CA PRO A 107 -13.93 -6.87 6.23
C PRO A 107 -12.86 -7.60 5.42
N THR A 108 -12.60 -8.86 5.73
CA THR A 108 -11.68 -9.70 4.95
C THR A 108 -12.10 -9.69 3.48
N GLY A 109 -11.21 -9.21 2.61
CA GLY A 109 -11.41 -9.29 1.16
C GLY A 109 -11.15 -10.69 0.64
N ILE A 110 -11.51 -10.95 -0.63
CA ILE A 110 -11.45 -12.26 -1.31
C ILE A 110 -10.10 -13.02 -1.24
N PHE A 111 -9.03 -12.37 -0.78
CA PHE A 111 -7.69 -12.94 -0.63
C PHE A 111 -7.34 -13.33 0.81
N ASN A 112 -8.31 -13.30 1.73
CA ASN A 112 -8.22 -13.83 3.09
C ASN A 112 -6.95 -13.36 3.84
N GLN A 113 -6.67 -12.05 3.79
CA GLN A 113 -5.40 -11.49 4.29
C GLN A 113 -5.29 -11.47 5.83
N THR A 114 -6.25 -12.00 6.59
CA THR A 114 -6.22 -11.99 8.06
C THR A 114 -5.66 -13.29 8.65
N PHE A 115 -5.09 -13.21 9.84
CA PHE A 115 -4.75 -14.40 10.62
C PHE A 115 -6.05 -15.17 10.99
N GLY A 116 -6.01 -16.51 10.92
CA GLY A 116 -7.13 -17.37 11.34
C GLY A 116 -8.04 -17.89 10.22
N GLY A 117 -7.72 -17.63 8.95
CA GLY A 117 -8.48 -18.18 7.82
C GLY A 117 -8.20 -19.65 7.47
N ASP A 118 -7.10 -20.23 7.97
CA ASP A 118 -6.56 -21.53 7.52
C ASP A 118 -6.19 -22.48 8.70
N GLN A 119 -6.60 -22.20 9.94
CA GLN A 119 -6.11 -23.00 11.09
C GLN A 119 -7.15 -23.24 12.18
N GLU A 120 -8.33 -23.71 11.79
CA GLU A 120 -9.09 -24.61 12.65
C GLU A 120 -9.41 -25.85 11.80
N GLU A 121 -8.65 -26.93 12.03
CA GLU A 121 -9.30 -28.24 12.03
C GLU A 121 -10.48 -28.08 12.99
N ILE A 122 -11.69 -28.06 12.46
CA ILE A 122 -12.91 -28.06 13.25
C ILE A 122 -12.90 -29.40 14.00
N ASP A 123 -12.30 -29.43 15.19
CA ASP A 123 -12.83 -30.24 16.25
C ASP A 123 -14.25 -29.70 16.49
N ASP A 124 -15.26 -30.54 16.25
CA ASP A 124 -16.70 -30.24 16.32
C ASP A 124 -17.19 -29.78 17.73
N ASP A 125 -16.28 -29.38 18.62
CA ASP A 125 -16.53 -29.01 20.03
C ASP A 125 -16.22 -27.52 20.30
N VAL A 126 -16.59 -26.61 19.39
CA VAL A 126 -16.53 -25.16 19.70
C VAL A 126 -17.70 -24.79 20.62
N ASP A 127 -17.43 -24.86 21.93
CA ASP A 127 -18.31 -24.39 22.98
C ASP A 127 -18.83 -22.97 22.69
N ASN A 128 -20.14 -22.86 22.46
CA ASN A 128 -20.88 -21.60 22.47
C ASN A 128 -20.76 -20.96 23.87
N GLN A 129 -19.71 -20.17 24.11
CA GLN A 129 -19.57 -19.44 25.36
C GLN A 129 -20.57 -18.29 25.41
N PHE A 130 -21.62 -18.46 26.21
CA PHE A 130 -22.60 -17.42 26.53
C PHE A 130 -21.99 -16.41 27.50
N GLU A 131 -22.14 -15.12 27.22
CA GLU A 131 -21.84 -14.08 28.19
C GLU A 131 -23.11 -13.82 29.02
N THR A 132 -22.98 -13.96 30.33
CA THR A 132 -24.07 -13.78 31.28
C THR A 132 -24.02 -12.34 31.78
N ILE A 133 -24.96 -11.52 31.36
CA ILE A 133 -25.03 -10.09 31.72
C ILE A 133 -26.27 -9.88 32.58
N MET A 134 -26.14 -9.09 33.64
CA MET A 134 -27.27 -8.71 34.49
C MET A 134 -27.84 -7.38 33.94
N ASP A 135 -29.14 -7.34 33.63
CA ASP A 135 -29.79 -6.10 33.21
C ASP A 135 -29.99 -5.12 34.38
N GLU A 136 -30.43 -3.90 34.09
CA GLU A 136 -30.64 -2.85 35.09
C GLU A 136 -31.75 -3.20 36.11
N GLU A 137 -32.60 -4.18 35.79
CA GLU A 137 -33.60 -4.74 36.70
C GLU A 137 -33.12 -5.97 37.49
N GLY A 138 -31.85 -6.38 37.32
CA GLY A 138 -31.23 -7.48 38.06
C GLY A 138 -31.53 -8.88 37.50
N ASN A 139 -32.10 -8.99 36.30
CA ASN A 139 -32.31 -10.27 35.64
C ASN A 139 -31.08 -10.71 34.87
N ILE A 140 -30.85 -12.02 34.87
CA ILE A 140 -29.73 -12.64 34.19
C ILE A 140 -30.13 -12.91 32.73
N VAL A 141 -29.48 -12.20 31.79
CA VAL A 141 -29.69 -12.36 30.34
C VAL A 141 -28.45 -13.00 29.72
N GLN A 142 -28.63 -14.16 29.09
CA GLN A 142 -27.60 -14.81 28.29
C GLN A 142 -27.62 -14.24 26.88
N ARG A 143 -26.57 -13.47 26.51
CA ARG A 143 -26.37 -13.05 25.12
C ARG A 143 -25.42 -14.04 24.44
N HIS A 144 -25.80 -14.48 23.23
CA HIS A 144 -24.89 -15.18 22.34
C HIS A 144 -23.74 -14.22 21.98
N ARG A 145 -22.50 -14.55 22.36
CA ARG A 145 -21.34 -14.05 21.62
C ARG A 145 -21.37 -14.77 20.28
N SER A 146 -21.98 -14.15 19.29
CA SER A 146 -21.70 -14.53 17.92
C SER A 146 -20.26 -14.11 17.65
N ASN A 147 -19.30 -14.98 17.98
CA ASN A 147 -18.03 -15.04 17.28
C ASN A 147 -18.35 -15.51 15.86
N TYR A 148 -19.04 -14.68 15.08
CA TYR A 148 -18.85 -14.70 13.64
C TYR A 148 -17.38 -14.30 13.49
N SER A 149 -16.53 -15.33 13.44
CA SER A 149 -15.22 -15.19 12.85
C SER A 149 -15.44 -14.39 11.58
N ARG A 150 -14.95 -13.15 11.53
CA ARG A 150 -15.02 -12.27 10.34
C ARG A 150 -14.08 -12.81 9.26
N GLY A 151 -13.99 -14.13 9.12
CA GLY A 151 -13.36 -14.80 8.00
C GLY A 151 -14.38 -14.96 6.90
N ILE A 152 -13.94 -14.83 5.67
CA ILE A 152 -14.75 -15.31 4.55
C ILE A 152 -14.91 -16.80 4.71
N ASP A 153 -16.13 -17.27 4.50
CA ASP A 153 -16.45 -18.68 4.34
C ASP A 153 -15.70 -19.24 3.12
N VAL A 154 -14.47 -19.73 3.38
CA VAL A 154 -13.59 -20.35 2.39
C VAL A 154 -14.25 -21.59 1.77
N ASP A 155 -15.19 -22.21 2.49
CA ASP A 155 -15.93 -23.37 2.01
C ASP A 155 -16.94 -23.02 0.92
N ASN A 156 -17.50 -21.82 0.96
CA ASN A 156 -18.38 -21.31 -0.09
C ASN A 156 -17.63 -20.75 -1.33
N MET A 157 -16.29 -20.73 -1.34
CA MET A 157 -15.51 -20.29 -2.50
C MET A 157 -15.39 -21.38 -3.59
N THR A 158 -15.42 -20.94 -4.85
CA THR A 158 -15.06 -21.80 -6.00
C THR A 158 -13.58 -22.21 -5.96
N ALA A 159 -13.24 -23.35 -6.56
CA ALA A 159 -11.86 -23.84 -6.59
C ALA A 159 -10.86 -22.83 -7.20
N THR A 160 -11.30 -22.04 -8.18
CA THR A 160 -10.49 -20.97 -8.79
C THR A 160 -10.28 -19.80 -7.81
N GLN A 161 -11.31 -19.40 -7.07
CA GLN A 161 -11.20 -18.37 -6.02
C GLN A 161 -10.26 -18.82 -4.91
N ARG A 162 -10.36 -20.07 -4.43
CA ARG A 162 -9.44 -20.61 -3.42
C ARG A 162 -7.98 -20.61 -3.91
N ARG A 163 -7.74 -21.03 -5.16
CA ARG A 163 -6.40 -20.99 -5.74
C ARG A 163 -5.83 -19.57 -5.82
N LEU A 164 -6.65 -18.59 -6.18
CA LEU A 164 -6.22 -17.19 -6.24
C LEU A 164 -5.98 -16.63 -4.83
N ALA A 165 -6.84 -16.92 -3.87
CA ALA A 165 -6.63 -16.55 -2.47
C ALA A 165 -5.28 -17.07 -1.96
N ASN A 166 -4.95 -18.33 -2.25
CA ASN A 166 -3.68 -18.92 -1.85
C ASN A 166 -2.44 -18.32 -2.55
N LEU A 167 -2.59 -17.77 -3.76
CA LEU A 167 -1.49 -17.15 -4.50
C LEU A 167 -1.18 -15.73 -4.02
N PHE A 168 -2.18 -15.02 -3.53
CA PHE A 168 -2.06 -13.61 -3.13
C PHE A 168 -2.03 -13.41 -1.61
N ARG A 169 -2.13 -14.50 -0.85
CA ARG A 169 -2.08 -14.44 0.61
C ARG A 169 -0.75 -13.86 1.11
N PRO A 170 -0.76 -13.09 2.20
CA PRO A 170 0.46 -12.68 2.89
C PRO A 170 1.32 -13.90 3.30
N PRO A 171 2.64 -13.75 3.39
CA PRO A 171 3.53 -14.82 3.82
C PRO A 171 3.48 -14.99 5.35
N PHE A 172 2.36 -15.51 5.85
CA PHE A 172 2.10 -15.69 7.28
C PHE A 172 3.14 -16.55 8.01
N ASP A 173 3.88 -17.37 7.28
CA ASP A 173 4.94 -18.24 7.78
C ASP A 173 6.19 -17.48 8.26
N ILE A 174 6.45 -16.29 7.71
CA ILE A 174 7.57 -15.44 8.12
C ILE A 174 7.13 -14.18 8.87
N MET A 175 5.83 -13.85 8.85
CA MET A 175 5.28 -12.66 9.50
C MET A 175 5.19 -12.82 11.01
N GLU A 176 5.77 -11.87 11.74
CA GLU A 176 5.68 -11.79 13.19
C GLU A 176 4.50 -10.89 13.62
N LYS A 177 3.77 -11.30 14.66
CA LYS A 177 2.57 -10.61 15.15
C LYS A 177 2.89 -9.54 16.21
N TYR A 178 3.90 -8.71 15.94
CA TYR A 178 4.34 -7.66 16.87
C TYR A 178 3.98 -6.26 16.38
N ASN A 179 3.86 -5.32 17.31
CA ASN A 179 3.93 -3.90 16.99
C ASN A 179 5.40 -3.47 16.79
N LEU A 180 5.63 -2.26 16.25
CA LEU A 180 6.98 -1.80 15.93
C LEU A 180 7.88 -1.70 17.18
N ALA A 181 7.34 -1.29 18.32
CA ALA A 181 8.09 -1.14 19.56
C ALA A 181 8.57 -2.49 20.12
N THR A 182 7.66 -3.46 20.23
CA THR A 182 7.95 -4.84 20.66
C THR A 182 8.90 -5.50 19.67
N ALA A 183 8.69 -5.30 18.36
CA ALA A 183 9.57 -5.84 17.35
C ALA A 183 10.99 -5.31 17.46
N LYS A 184 11.18 -4.03 17.83
CA LYS A 184 12.50 -3.49 18.17
C LYS A 184 13.12 -4.28 19.31
N THR A 185 12.44 -4.43 20.44
CA THR A 185 12.93 -5.16 21.61
C THR A 185 13.28 -6.62 21.30
N GLU A 186 12.41 -7.34 20.59
CA GLU A 186 12.64 -8.72 20.14
C GLU A 186 13.82 -8.83 19.17
N ALA A 187 13.93 -7.90 18.22
CA ALA A 187 15.05 -7.83 17.28
C ALA A 187 16.38 -7.56 18.01
N ARG A 188 16.38 -6.76 19.09
CA ARG A 188 17.56 -6.58 19.97
C ARG A 188 17.93 -7.89 20.65
N SER A 189 16.94 -8.60 21.19
CA SER A 189 17.15 -9.85 21.90
C SER A 189 17.70 -10.94 20.97
N LYS A 190 17.10 -11.08 19.79
CA LYS A 190 17.46 -12.08 18.77
C LYS A 190 18.67 -11.69 17.91
N GLN A 191 19.17 -10.46 18.04
CA GLN A 191 20.22 -9.89 17.19
C GLN A 191 19.89 -10.03 15.69
N LYS A 192 18.66 -9.63 15.33
CA LYS A 192 18.16 -9.62 13.95
C LYS A 192 17.83 -8.20 13.51
N TRP A 193 17.87 -7.93 12.21
CA TRP A 193 17.39 -6.67 11.64
C TRP A 193 15.87 -6.64 11.59
N ILE A 194 15.25 -5.48 11.37
CA ILE A 194 13.79 -5.40 11.16
C ILE A 194 13.54 -5.16 9.68
N LEU A 195 12.71 -6.01 9.06
CA LEU A 195 12.24 -5.82 7.70
C LEU A 195 10.76 -5.47 7.75
N ILE A 196 10.41 -4.25 7.34
CA ILE A 196 9.04 -3.77 7.35
C ILE A 196 8.49 -3.68 5.92
N ASN A 197 7.25 -4.13 5.74
CA ASN A 197 6.51 -4.11 4.48
C ASN A 197 5.11 -3.49 4.71
N ILE A 198 4.89 -2.27 4.22
CA ILE A 198 3.58 -1.61 4.27
C ILE A 198 2.87 -1.82 2.93
N GLN A 199 1.64 -2.35 3.01
CA GLN A 199 0.84 -2.67 1.83
C GLN A 199 -0.51 -1.95 1.82
N ASP A 200 -0.93 -1.58 0.61
CA ASP A 200 -2.30 -1.16 0.33
C ASP A 200 -3.02 -2.28 -0.44
N PRO A 201 -4.13 -2.83 0.06
CA PRO A 201 -4.90 -3.83 -0.68
C PRO A 201 -5.48 -3.30 -2.00
N THR A 202 -5.60 -1.98 -2.17
CA THR A 202 -6.09 -1.37 -3.42
C THR A 202 -5.02 -1.31 -4.51
N GLU A 203 -3.74 -1.41 -4.15
CA GLU A 203 -2.62 -1.37 -5.08
C GLU A 203 -2.27 -2.77 -5.61
N PHE A 204 -2.23 -2.94 -6.93
CA PHE A 204 -2.00 -4.25 -7.53
C PHE A 204 -0.55 -4.72 -7.36
N GLN A 205 0.42 -3.79 -7.30
CA GLN A 205 1.82 -4.11 -7.05
C GLN A 205 2.02 -4.86 -5.72
N CYS A 206 1.21 -4.53 -4.69
CA CYS A 206 1.25 -5.24 -3.41
C CYS A 206 0.81 -6.71 -3.55
N GLN A 207 -0.17 -6.99 -4.42
CA GLN A 207 -0.60 -8.36 -4.71
C GLN A 207 0.46 -9.13 -5.50
N MET A 208 1.09 -8.48 -6.49
CA MET A 208 2.22 -9.08 -7.23
C MET A 208 3.38 -9.43 -6.31
N LEU A 209 3.69 -8.57 -5.33
CA LEU A 209 4.73 -8.83 -4.34
C LEU A 209 4.45 -10.12 -3.54
N ASN A 210 3.21 -10.35 -3.09
CA ASN A 210 2.83 -11.57 -2.36
C ASN A 210 2.97 -12.84 -3.25
N ARG A 211 2.57 -12.75 -4.52
CA ARG A 211 2.59 -13.88 -5.45
C ARG A 211 3.98 -14.22 -5.98
N ASP A 212 4.76 -13.21 -6.35
CA ASP A 212 5.98 -13.42 -7.13
C ASP A 212 7.24 -13.32 -6.25
N PHE A 213 7.24 -12.44 -5.24
CA PHE A 213 8.41 -12.19 -4.39
C PHE A 213 8.35 -13.01 -3.10
N TRP A 214 7.32 -12.81 -2.28
CA TRP A 214 7.19 -13.50 -1.00
C TRP A 214 6.90 -14.99 -1.12
N SER A 215 6.45 -15.47 -2.27
CA SER A 215 6.22 -16.91 -2.48
C SER A 215 7.52 -17.70 -2.70
N ASN A 216 8.65 -17.04 -2.96
CA ASN A 216 9.93 -17.72 -3.15
C ASN A 216 10.52 -18.19 -1.81
N THR A 217 10.93 -19.46 -1.74
CA THR A 217 11.54 -20.09 -0.57
C THR A 217 12.88 -19.47 -0.19
N ASP A 218 13.71 -19.10 -1.16
CA ASP A 218 15.05 -18.55 -0.89
C ASP A 218 14.95 -17.19 -0.17
N ILE A 219 13.98 -16.37 -0.56
CA ILE A 219 13.69 -15.09 0.11
C ILE A 219 13.19 -15.35 1.54
N LYS A 220 12.25 -16.29 1.70
CA LYS A 220 11.71 -16.63 3.02
C LYS A 220 12.80 -17.11 3.97
N ASP A 221 13.73 -17.94 3.50
CA ASP A 221 14.82 -18.47 4.32
C ASP A 221 15.76 -17.34 4.77
N ILE A 222 16.18 -16.45 3.85
CA ILE A 222 17.01 -15.28 4.18
C ILE A 222 16.32 -14.37 5.20
N VAL A 223 15.02 -14.10 5.00
CA VAL A 223 14.23 -13.23 5.88
C VAL A 223 14.06 -13.86 7.25
N HIS A 224 13.68 -15.14 7.30
CA HIS A 224 13.48 -15.86 8.56
C HIS A 224 14.76 -15.96 9.38
N GLU A 225 15.93 -16.15 8.75
CA GLU A 225 17.21 -16.22 9.44
C GLU A 225 17.68 -14.86 9.97
N ASN A 226 17.64 -13.80 9.15
CA ASN A 226 18.34 -12.55 9.44
C ASN A 226 17.43 -11.41 9.95
N PHE A 227 16.12 -11.50 9.73
CA PHE A 227 15.18 -10.41 9.97
C PHE A 227 14.03 -10.81 10.90
N VAL A 228 13.49 -9.82 11.61
CA VAL A 228 12.14 -9.83 12.18
C VAL A 228 11.23 -9.16 11.15
N PHE A 229 10.39 -9.96 10.48
CA PHE A 229 9.57 -9.48 9.39
C PHE A 229 8.21 -8.99 9.89
N LEU A 230 7.91 -7.73 9.59
CA LEU A 230 6.66 -7.06 9.94
C LEU A 230 5.97 -6.64 8.65
N GLN A 231 4.72 -7.06 8.50
CA GLN A 231 3.89 -6.59 7.39
C GLN A 231 2.60 -6.00 7.94
N TYR A 232 2.33 -4.75 7.59
CA TYR A 232 1.15 -4.01 8.04
C TYR A 232 0.36 -3.50 6.84
N GLN A 233 -0.97 -3.45 6.99
CA GLN A 233 -1.80 -2.73 6.04
C GLN A 233 -1.75 -1.22 6.30
N LYS A 234 -1.94 -0.42 5.25
CA LYS A 234 -1.98 1.04 5.38
C LYS A 234 -3.08 1.54 6.32
N ASP A 235 -4.20 0.83 6.42
CA ASP A 235 -5.36 1.22 7.25
C ASP A 235 -5.34 0.56 8.64
N SER A 236 -4.19 0.00 9.02
CA SER A 236 -3.99 -0.63 10.32
C SER A 236 -3.32 0.35 11.28
N VAL A 237 -3.59 0.22 12.58
CA VAL A 237 -2.99 1.09 13.61
C VAL A 237 -1.46 1.04 13.54
N ASN A 238 -0.89 -0.15 13.36
CA ASN A 238 0.55 -0.30 13.22
C ASN A 238 1.10 0.36 11.94
N GLY A 239 0.31 0.34 10.85
CA GLY A 239 0.66 0.99 9.59
C GLY A 239 0.63 2.52 9.69
N ASP A 240 -0.39 3.07 10.35
CA ASP A 240 -0.51 4.50 10.63
C ASP A 240 0.65 4.97 11.53
N ASP A 241 0.93 4.23 12.61
CA ASP A 241 2.04 4.50 13.52
C ASP A 241 3.38 4.55 12.78
N TYR A 242 3.63 3.57 11.90
CA TYR A 242 4.85 3.56 11.10
C TYR A 242 4.93 4.75 10.13
N THR A 243 3.83 5.07 9.44
CA THR A 243 3.77 6.16 8.47
C THR A 243 4.05 7.52 9.11
N ASN A 244 3.62 7.71 10.36
CA ASN A 244 3.91 8.91 11.14
C ASN A 244 5.41 9.12 11.39
N PHE A 245 6.17 8.04 11.63
CA PHE A 245 7.61 8.13 11.85
C PHE A 245 8.42 8.15 10.54
N TYR A 246 8.00 7.38 9.54
CA TYR A 246 8.73 7.17 8.30
C TYR A 246 7.84 7.47 7.11
N HIS A 247 7.91 8.71 6.62
CA HIS A 247 7.17 9.11 5.43
C HIS A 247 7.72 8.40 4.18
N PHE A 248 6.82 8.03 3.27
CA PHE A 248 7.09 7.44 1.96
C PHE A 248 5.96 7.79 0.98
N GLU A 249 6.20 7.67 -0.32
CA GLU A 249 5.30 8.20 -1.37
C GLU A 249 4.51 7.12 -2.12
N SER A 250 5.02 5.89 -2.20
CA SER A 250 4.43 4.82 -3.02
C SER A 250 4.30 3.49 -2.27
N PHE A 251 3.42 2.63 -2.77
CA PHE A 251 3.22 1.26 -2.30
C PHE A 251 3.62 0.25 -3.39
N PRO A 252 4.17 -0.92 -3.04
CA PRO A 252 4.51 -1.38 -1.69
C PRO A 252 5.73 -0.63 -1.13
N HIS A 253 5.77 -0.43 0.19
CA HIS A 253 6.93 0.17 0.87
C HIS A 253 7.65 -0.90 1.69
N ILE A 254 8.86 -1.24 1.27
CA ILE A 254 9.72 -2.20 1.96
C ILE A 254 10.94 -1.46 2.50
N ALA A 255 11.29 -1.67 3.77
CA ALA A 255 12.49 -1.05 4.33
C ALA A 255 13.18 -1.91 5.39
N ILE A 256 14.50 -1.75 5.49
CA ILE A 256 15.29 -2.29 6.61
C ILE A 256 15.44 -1.20 7.67
N LEU A 257 15.08 -1.55 8.91
CA LEU A 257 15.28 -0.70 10.08
C LEU A 257 16.32 -1.31 11.01
N ASP A 258 17.14 -0.43 11.60
CA ASP A 258 18.02 -0.79 12.71
C ASP A 258 17.21 -0.95 14.01
N PRO A 259 17.25 -2.12 14.68
CA PRO A 259 16.56 -2.32 15.95
C PRO A 259 17.12 -1.46 17.10
N MET A 260 18.38 -1.02 17.04
CA MET A 260 19.00 -0.16 18.06
C MET A 260 18.52 1.27 17.94
N THR A 261 18.76 1.89 16.77
CA THR A 261 18.52 3.32 16.55
C THR A 261 17.12 3.62 16.00
N GLY A 262 16.48 2.65 15.34
CA GLY A 262 15.29 2.90 14.53
C GLY A 262 15.61 3.64 13.22
N GLU A 263 16.87 3.75 12.81
CA GLU A 263 17.20 4.37 11.53
C GLU A 263 16.74 3.48 10.37
N ARG A 264 16.28 4.13 9.30
CA ARG A 264 15.90 3.46 8.04
C ARG A 264 17.12 3.39 7.14
N LEU A 265 17.71 2.20 7.01
CA LEU A 265 18.99 1.99 6.33
C LEU A 265 18.84 1.72 4.83
N LYS A 266 17.76 1.05 4.43
CA LYS A 266 17.49 0.70 3.03
C LYS A 266 16.00 0.75 2.75
N VAL A 267 15.62 1.17 1.55
CA VAL A 267 14.22 1.31 1.11
C VAL A 267 14.07 0.79 -0.31
N TRP A 268 12.95 0.09 -0.55
CA TRP A 268 12.46 -0.27 -1.87
C TRP A 268 11.00 0.20 -1.98
N SER A 269 10.73 0.98 -3.01
CA SER A 269 9.43 1.60 -3.30
C SER A 269 8.63 0.88 -4.40
N THR A 270 9.24 -0.14 -5.00
CA THR A 270 8.70 -0.98 -6.08
C THR A 270 8.98 -2.44 -5.78
N VAL A 271 8.30 -3.35 -6.49
CA VAL A 271 8.56 -4.79 -6.40
C VAL A 271 9.99 -5.06 -6.92
N PRO A 272 10.94 -5.45 -6.05
CA PRO A 272 12.31 -5.64 -6.48
C PRO A 272 12.46 -6.97 -7.24
N ASN A 273 13.44 -7.03 -8.13
CA ASN A 273 13.84 -8.30 -8.72
C ASN A 273 14.46 -9.19 -7.63
N ILE A 274 14.17 -10.49 -7.67
CA ILE A 274 14.61 -11.47 -6.67
C ILE A 274 16.14 -11.50 -6.60
N SER A 275 16.83 -11.60 -7.74
CA SER A 275 18.30 -11.68 -7.77
C SER A 275 18.93 -10.40 -7.21
N ASP A 276 18.47 -9.25 -7.69
CA ASP A 276 19.02 -7.94 -7.29
C ASP A 276 18.74 -7.65 -5.80
N TRP A 277 17.60 -8.11 -5.28
CA TRP A 277 17.28 -7.97 -3.86
C TRP A 277 18.19 -8.83 -2.99
N ILE A 278 18.42 -10.09 -3.38
CA ILE A 278 19.31 -10.99 -2.64
C ILE A 278 20.73 -10.41 -2.60
N GLU A 279 21.26 -9.94 -3.72
CA GLU A 279 22.58 -9.30 -3.79
C GLU A 279 22.65 -8.09 -2.84
N GLN A 280 21.67 -7.18 -2.92
CA GLN A 280 21.62 -6.00 -2.06
C GLN A 280 21.51 -6.35 -0.57
N VAL A 281 20.80 -7.42 -0.21
CA VAL A 281 20.64 -7.85 1.19
C VAL A 281 21.91 -8.52 1.70
N VAL A 282 22.58 -9.35 0.90
CA VAL A 282 23.85 -9.97 1.28
C VAL A 282 24.95 -8.89 1.46
N ASP A 283 25.00 -7.92 0.56
CA ASP A 283 25.90 -6.76 0.68
C ASP A 283 25.59 -5.93 1.93
N PHE A 284 24.30 -5.74 2.24
CA PHE A 284 23.87 -5.05 3.45
C PHE A 284 24.31 -5.80 4.72
N LEU A 285 24.05 -7.11 4.80
CA LEU A 285 24.39 -7.94 5.96
C LEU A 285 25.90 -8.05 6.19
N SER A 286 26.70 -7.97 5.13
CA SER A 286 28.17 -7.99 5.24
C SER A 286 28.77 -6.64 5.65
N SER A 287 28.14 -5.53 5.26
CA SER A 287 28.60 -4.17 5.59
C SER A 287 28.13 -3.69 6.97
N HIS A 288 26.99 -4.19 7.45
CA HIS A 288 26.39 -3.78 8.72
C HIS A 288 26.39 -4.93 9.73
N SER A 289 27.05 -4.72 10.87
CA SER A 289 27.04 -5.69 11.98
C SER A 289 26.19 -5.17 13.15
N LEU A 290 25.27 -6.00 13.63
CA LEU A 290 24.43 -5.71 14.81
C LEU A 290 25.24 -5.79 16.12
N THR A 291 26.29 -6.60 16.13
CA THR A 291 27.17 -6.79 17.25
C THR A 291 28.30 -5.77 17.20
N GLY A 292 28.22 -4.74 18.04
CA GLY A 292 29.37 -3.86 18.36
C GLY A 292 30.55 -4.58 19.05
N ALA A 293 30.67 -5.89 18.92
CA ALA A 293 31.67 -6.73 19.58
C ALA A 293 32.10 -7.87 18.64
N THR A 294 32.96 -7.55 17.66
CA THR A 294 34.29 -8.15 17.42
C THR A 294 34.73 -7.77 16.01
N GLY A 295 35.80 -6.96 15.89
CA GLY A 295 36.45 -6.69 14.60
C GLY A 295 36.75 -5.22 14.32
N SER A 296 37.38 -4.54 15.27
CA SER A 296 38.13 -3.32 14.99
C SER A 296 39.18 -3.60 13.91
N VAL A 297 39.00 -3.01 12.72
CA VAL A 297 40.08 -2.31 12.04
C VAL A 297 39.52 -0.97 11.56
N THR A 298 39.57 0.02 12.43
CA THR A 298 39.62 1.42 12.03
C THR A 298 40.93 1.98 12.60
N PRO A 299 41.83 2.57 11.80
CA PRO A 299 42.89 3.40 12.33
C PRO A 299 42.24 4.63 13.00
N LEU A 300 42.62 4.89 14.25
CA LEU A 300 42.01 5.88 15.15
C LEU A 300 41.94 7.29 14.54
N PRO A 301 40.88 8.07 14.84
CA PRO A 301 40.87 9.53 14.70
C PRO A 301 41.31 10.19 16.01
N GLN A 302 42.42 10.93 16.01
CA GLN A 302 42.79 11.83 17.12
C GLN A 302 42.08 13.18 16.98
N GLN A 303 41.57 13.62 18.13
CA GLN A 303 40.67 14.75 18.35
C GLN A 303 41.19 16.09 17.81
N ARG A 304 40.26 16.84 17.20
CA ARG A 304 40.36 18.30 17.05
C ARG A 304 40.28 18.95 18.43
N SER A 305 41.30 19.71 18.80
CA SER A 305 41.17 20.83 19.73
C SER A 305 41.58 22.10 18.98
N ASN A 306 40.62 23.01 18.79
CA ASN A 306 40.86 24.34 18.25
C ASN A 306 40.94 25.32 19.41
N GLN A 307 42.15 25.81 19.71
CA GLN A 307 42.35 27.15 20.28
C GLN A 307 43.49 27.82 19.53
N ALA A 308 43.28 29.11 19.24
CA ALA A 308 43.92 29.91 18.22
C ALA A 308 45.33 30.41 18.56
N GLU A 309 46.10 30.65 17.48
CA GLU A 309 47.20 31.61 17.26
C GLU A 309 48.36 31.70 18.27
N LEU A 310 49.60 31.54 17.77
CA LEU A 310 50.61 32.61 17.63
C LEU A 310 52.01 32.07 17.27
N ILE A 311 52.41 32.34 16.02
CA ILE A 311 53.70 32.83 15.49
C ILE A 311 54.97 32.67 16.36
N SER A 312 55.99 32.01 15.79
CA SER A 312 57.34 32.56 15.47
C SER A 312 58.46 31.54 15.74
N LEU A 313 59.16 31.08 14.71
CA LEU A 313 60.62 31.06 14.75
C LEU A 313 61.22 31.05 13.34
N ASP A 314 61.72 32.22 13.02
CA ASP A 314 62.72 32.60 12.02
C ASP A 314 63.88 31.61 11.88
N SER A 315 64.18 31.22 10.63
CA SER A 315 65.51 31.06 10.03
C SER A 315 65.40 30.24 8.73
N ALA A 316 66.11 30.47 7.64
CA ALA A 316 66.88 31.57 7.07
C ALA A 316 67.39 31.01 5.72
N TRP A 317 67.50 31.87 4.71
CA TRP A 317 68.24 31.71 3.44
C TRP A 317 67.63 30.83 2.35
N GLU A 318 67.84 31.09 1.07
CA GLU A 318 67.98 32.26 0.19
C GLU A 318 68.11 31.63 -1.22
N ASP A 319 67.79 32.41 -2.25
CA ASP A 319 68.10 32.18 -3.68
C ASP A 319 67.34 31.06 -4.41
N ALA A 320 66.99 31.18 -5.70
CA ALA A 320 66.84 32.26 -6.67
C ALA A 320 66.31 31.56 -7.95
N GLU A 321 65.51 32.26 -8.77
CA GLU A 321 65.54 32.29 -10.25
C GLU A 321 65.51 30.95 -11.07
N GLU A 322 64.96 30.79 -12.26
CA GLU A 322 64.25 31.57 -13.29
C GLU A 322 63.81 30.52 -14.35
N ASP A 323 62.99 30.94 -15.31
CA ASP A 323 62.71 30.32 -16.61
C ASP A 323 61.86 29.03 -16.65
N GLY A 324 60.85 28.91 -17.52
CA GLY A 324 60.54 29.68 -18.72
C GLY A 324 60.01 28.72 -19.79
N ASP A 325 58.99 29.20 -20.51
CA ASP A 325 58.52 28.77 -21.85
C ASP A 325 57.71 27.45 -21.93
N GLU A 326 56.39 27.50 -22.19
CA GLU A 326 55.61 27.93 -23.38
C GLU A 326 55.27 26.76 -24.33
N GLU A 327 53.95 26.56 -24.48
CA GLU A 327 53.14 26.16 -25.67
C GLU A 327 53.59 24.97 -26.57
N GLU A 328 52.76 24.23 -27.33
CA GLU A 328 51.60 24.57 -28.13
C GLU A 328 50.94 23.27 -28.69
N SER A 329 49.61 23.31 -28.85
CA SER A 329 48.81 22.93 -30.03
C SER A 329 48.55 21.46 -30.50
N ALA A 330 47.24 21.17 -30.67
CA ALA A 330 46.62 20.16 -31.56
C ALA A 330 46.63 20.70 -33.04
N PRO A 331 46.24 19.99 -34.14
CA PRO A 331 45.19 18.94 -34.27
C PRO A 331 45.40 17.88 -35.41
N GLY A 332 44.39 17.01 -35.66
CA GLY A 332 44.07 16.56 -37.04
C GLY A 332 44.02 15.05 -37.38
N SER A 333 42.79 14.55 -37.50
CA SER A 333 42.21 13.37 -38.21
C SER A 333 42.98 12.61 -39.32
N SER A 334 42.87 11.26 -39.36
CA SER A 334 42.04 10.45 -40.32
C SER A 334 42.42 8.94 -40.37
N GLU A 335 41.39 8.08 -40.29
CA GLU A 335 41.09 6.76 -40.94
C GLU A 335 42.24 5.84 -41.44
N SER A 336 42.29 4.50 -41.34
CA SER A 336 41.28 3.42 -41.25
C SER A 336 41.94 2.03 -41.00
N GLU A 337 41.10 1.09 -40.54
CA GLU A 337 41.15 -0.40 -40.64
C GLU A 337 42.15 -1.27 -39.84
N GLY A 338 41.60 -2.23 -39.07
CA GLY A 338 42.32 -3.48 -38.73
C GLY A 338 42.15 -4.10 -37.33
N SER A 339 40.92 -4.46 -36.94
CA SER A 339 40.55 -5.57 -36.01
C SER A 339 41.27 -5.72 -34.65
N SER A 340 40.54 -5.43 -33.56
CA SER A 340 40.55 -6.29 -32.35
C SER A 340 39.31 -6.04 -31.49
N ILE A 341 38.79 -7.16 -30.98
CA ILE A 341 37.54 -7.37 -30.24
C ILE A 341 37.39 -6.39 -29.07
N GLN A 342 36.29 -5.62 -29.07
CA GLN A 342 35.80 -4.86 -27.93
C GLN A 342 34.36 -5.32 -27.66
N ILE A 343 34.13 -5.77 -26.43
CA ILE A 343 32.83 -6.12 -25.87
C ILE A 343 32.03 -4.83 -25.79
N ILE A 344 31.04 -4.67 -26.67
CA ILE A 344 30.15 -3.51 -26.66
C ILE A 344 28.90 -3.88 -25.87
N ASN A 345 28.77 -3.26 -24.69
CA ASN A 345 27.47 -3.09 -24.03
C ASN A 345 26.60 -2.23 -24.95
N ASN A 346 25.65 -2.85 -25.66
CA ASN A 346 24.75 -2.20 -26.61
C ASN A 346 23.28 -2.35 -26.20
N ASN A 347 22.84 -1.62 -25.17
CA ASN A 347 21.45 -1.16 -25.10
C ASN A 347 21.43 0.24 -25.72
N THR A 348 21.14 0.33 -27.02
CA THR A 348 21.03 1.65 -27.68
C THR A 348 19.96 1.60 -28.77
N THR A 349 18.70 1.54 -28.34
CA THR A 349 17.52 1.82 -29.20
C THR A 349 17.59 3.23 -29.81
N LEU A 350 18.39 4.11 -29.21
CA LEU A 350 18.72 5.45 -29.70
C LEU A 350 19.48 5.45 -31.05
N ALA A 351 20.20 4.38 -31.40
CA ALA A 351 21.02 4.31 -32.63
C ALA A 351 20.22 3.97 -33.91
N ILE A 352 18.96 3.55 -33.78
CA ILE A 352 18.11 3.17 -34.92
C ILE A 352 17.60 4.44 -35.63
N LYS A 353 17.81 4.56 -36.95
CA LYS A 353 17.35 5.72 -37.73
C LYS A 353 15.84 5.59 -38.00
N PRO A 354 15.03 6.65 -37.81
CA PRO A 354 13.62 6.61 -38.17
C PRO A 354 13.48 6.56 -39.69
N ILE A 355 12.89 5.49 -40.22
CA ILE A 355 12.62 5.33 -41.66
C ILE A 355 11.12 5.06 -41.82
N GLU A 356 10.47 5.92 -42.60
CA GLU A 356 9.10 5.67 -43.07
C GLU A 356 9.18 4.72 -44.26
N ASN A 357 9.04 3.42 -44.00
CA ASN A 357 8.78 2.47 -45.08
C ASN A 357 7.33 2.67 -45.56
N GLU A 358 7.02 2.45 -46.83
CA GLU A 358 5.63 2.50 -47.33
C GLU A 358 4.85 1.24 -46.93
N GLU A 359 3.53 1.33 -46.76
CA GLU A 359 2.70 0.17 -46.41
C GLU A 359 2.58 -0.80 -47.60
N PRO A 360 2.95 -2.09 -47.44
CA PRO A 360 2.84 -3.05 -48.53
C PRO A 360 1.38 -3.34 -48.90
N PRO A 361 1.06 -3.54 -50.20
CA PRO A 361 -0.28 -3.87 -50.66
C PRO A 361 -0.76 -5.23 -50.11
N GLN A 362 -2.08 -5.45 -50.14
CA GLN A 362 -2.69 -6.70 -49.64
C GLN A 362 -2.22 -7.90 -50.47
N GLY A 363 -1.50 -8.81 -49.85
CA GLY A 363 -0.97 -10.02 -50.47
C GLY A 363 -0.87 -11.17 -49.45
N PRO A 364 -0.63 -12.41 -49.90
CA PRO A 364 -0.45 -13.57 -49.01
C PRO A 364 0.77 -13.42 -48.08
N ASP A 365 1.74 -12.59 -48.47
CA ASP A 365 2.96 -12.35 -47.74
C ASP A 365 2.89 -11.13 -46.81
N SER A 366 1.73 -10.44 -46.72
CA SER A 366 1.57 -9.30 -45.81
C SER A 366 0.79 -9.67 -44.55
N THR A 367 1.36 -9.28 -43.41
CA THR A 367 0.83 -9.55 -42.08
C THR A 367 0.52 -8.24 -41.36
N ARG A 368 -0.55 -8.20 -40.56
CA ARG A 368 -0.93 -7.04 -39.75
C ARG A 368 -0.27 -7.13 -38.38
N ILE A 369 0.28 -6.04 -37.90
CA ILE A 369 0.79 -5.93 -36.53
C ILE A 369 0.08 -4.77 -35.87
N GLN A 370 -0.49 -5.02 -34.68
CA GLN A 370 -1.10 -4.00 -33.85
C GLN A 370 -0.07 -3.51 -32.83
N ILE A 371 0.27 -2.23 -32.84
CA ILE A 371 1.12 -1.60 -31.84
C ILE A 371 0.23 -0.81 -30.87
N ARG A 372 0.38 -1.05 -29.57
CA ARG A 372 -0.34 -0.34 -28.50
C ARG A 372 0.66 0.40 -27.63
N THR A 373 0.34 1.64 -27.28
CA THR A 373 1.11 2.42 -26.31
C THR A 373 0.51 2.30 -24.92
N SER A 374 1.32 2.55 -23.88
CA SER A 374 0.87 2.70 -22.49
C SER A 374 -0.17 3.82 -22.32
N ASP A 375 -0.13 4.85 -23.16
CA ASP A 375 -1.10 5.95 -23.25
C ASP A 375 -2.45 5.54 -23.91
N GLY A 376 -2.64 4.25 -24.22
CA GLY A 376 -3.89 3.73 -24.79
C GLY A 376 -4.08 3.98 -26.30
N LYS A 377 -3.17 4.69 -26.98
CA LYS A 377 -3.20 4.84 -28.44
C LYS A 377 -2.80 3.52 -29.11
N ARG A 378 -3.51 3.18 -30.19
CA ARG A 378 -3.30 1.94 -30.95
C ARG A 378 -3.14 2.23 -32.43
N VAL A 379 -2.19 1.56 -33.07
CA VAL A 379 -1.89 1.67 -34.49
C VAL A 379 -1.84 0.28 -35.07
N VAL A 380 -2.48 0.06 -36.21
CA VAL A 380 -2.41 -1.22 -36.92
C VAL A 380 -1.75 -0.95 -38.25
N ARG A 381 -0.62 -1.61 -38.50
CA ARG A 381 0.14 -1.46 -39.74
C ARG A 381 0.43 -2.82 -40.36
N ARG A 382 0.55 -2.86 -41.69
CA ARG A 382 0.94 -4.06 -42.45
C ARG A 382 2.46 -4.09 -42.64
N PHE A 383 3.03 -5.28 -42.53
CA PHE A 383 4.42 -5.60 -42.78
C PHE A 383 4.50 -6.85 -43.66
N LEU A 384 5.60 -7.03 -44.40
CA LEU A 384 5.84 -8.29 -45.11
C LEU A 384 6.35 -9.33 -44.13
N SER A 385 6.05 -10.61 -44.36
CA SER A 385 6.58 -11.71 -43.53
C SER A 385 8.11 -11.78 -43.57
N SER A 386 8.71 -11.28 -44.66
CA SER A 386 10.16 -11.20 -44.88
C SER A 386 10.82 -9.97 -44.22
N ASP A 387 10.05 -9.01 -43.69
CA ASP A 387 10.62 -7.86 -43.01
C ASP A 387 11.25 -8.29 -41.67
N THR A 388 12.27 -7.56 -41.24
CA THR A 388 12.93 -7.83 -39.95
C THR A 388 12.23 -7.09 -38.81
N VAL A 389 12.44 -7.57 -37.58
CA VAL A 389 11.98 -6.89 -36.36
C VAL A 389 12.56 -5.46 -36.27
N ARG A 390 13.75 -5.22 -36.84
CA ARG A 390 14.32 -3.88 -36.95
C ARG A 390 13.40 -2.88 -37.68
N SER A 391 12.76 -3.28 -38.78
CA SER A 391 11.82 -2.43 -39.52
C SER A 391 10.61 -2.00 -38.67
N LEU A 392 10.21 -2.84 -37.69
CA LEU A 392 9.16 -2.52 -36.72
C LEU A 392 9.62 -1.42 -35.74
N PHE A 393 10.86 -1.52 -35.23
CA PHE A 393 11.45 -0.48 -34.37
C PHE A 393 11.64 0.85 -35.12
N GLU A 394 12.05 0.82 -36.38
CA GLU A 394 12.18 1.99 -37.25
C GLU A 394 10.83 2.70 -37.44
N PHE A 395 9.77 1.93 -37.72
CA PHE A 395 8.42 2.47 -37.83
C PHE A 395 7.91 3.08 -36.52
N VAL A 396 8.09 2.37 -35.41
CA VAL A 396 7.65 2.84 -34.10
C VAL A 396 8.33 4.16 -33.73
N LYS A 397 9.64 4.26 -33.98
CA LYS A 397 10.41 5.48 -33.72
C LYS A 397 9.96 6.67 -34.59
N PHE A 398 9.50 6.40 -35.82
CA PHE A 398 8.94 7.42 -36.70
C PHE A 398 7.52 7.85 -36.27
N TYR A 399 6.61 6.89 -36.08
CA TYR A 399 5.19 7.16 -35.83
C TYR A 399 4.94 7.75 -34.44
N PHE A 400 5.67 7.28 -33.43
CA PHE A 400 5.53 7.72 -32.04
C PHE A 400 6.62 8.71 -31.63
N LYS A 401 7.14 9.50 -32.57
CA LYS A 401 8.19 10.50 -32.31
C LYS A 401 7.81 11.47 -31.18
N ASP A 402 6.53 11.86 -31.11
CA ASP A 402 5.97 12.76 -30.09
C ASP A 402 5.91 12.13 -28.69
N ILE A 403 5.94 10.80 -28.60
CA ILE A 403 5.89 10.07 -27.31
C ILE A 403 7.29 9.64 -26.88
N ILE A 404 8.14 9.35 -27.87
CA ILE A 404 9.47 8.80 -27.64
C ILE A 404 10.47 9.91 -27.33
N GLU A 405 10.35 11.15 -27.83
CA GLU A 405 11.12 12.37 -27.45
C GLU A 405 12.59 12.18 -26.94
N ASN A 406 13.35 11.21 -27.50
CA ASN A 406 14.71 10.77 -27.12
C ASN A 406 14.84 9.88 -25.87
N HIS A 407 13.75 9.39 -25.31
CA HIS A 407 13.73 8.32 -24.32
C HIS A 407 13.95 6.94 -24.96
N GLU A 408 14.54 6.02 -24.20
CA GLU A 408 14.60 4.62 -24.60
C GLU A 408 13.20 4.03 -24.59
N PHE A 409 12.93 3.12 -25.54
CA PHE A 409 11.65 2.44 -25.60
C PHE A 409 11.84 0.95 -25.88
N GLN A 410 10.98 0.14 -25.29
CA GLN A 410 10.95 -1.30 -25.49
C GLN A 410 9.66 -1.72 -26.20
N LEU A 411 9.80 -2.75 -27.03
CA LEU A 411 8.68 -3.40 -27.71
C LEU A 411 8.52 -4.82 -27.18
N THR A 412 7.37 -5.11 -26.59
CA THR A 412 7.08 -6.40 -25.96
C THR A 412 5.95 -7.10 -26.71
N SER A 413 6.16 -8.36 -27.09
CA SER A 413 5.13 -9.21 -27.71
C SER A 413 5.11 -10.56 -27.02
N GLN A 414 3.93 -11.06 -26.66
CA GLN A 414 3.78 -12.38 -26.01
C GLN A 414 4.71 -12.61 -24.79
N ARG A 415 5.00 -11.55 -24.02
CA ARG A 415 5.94 -11.53 -22.86
C ARG A 415 7.42 -11.70 -23.23
N VAL A 416 7.80 -11.46 -24.47
CA VAL A 416 9.19 -11.46 -24.95
C VAL A 416 9.56 -10.07 -25.45
N ASN A 417 10.75 -9.60 -25.06
CA ASN A 417 11.32 -8.35 -25.54
C ASN A 417 11.82 -8.54 -26.97
N LEU A 418 11.26 -7.77 -27.91
CA LEU A 418 11.62 -7.86 -29.33
C LEU A 418 13.01 -7.27 -29.63
N PHE A 419 13.64 -6.61 -28.67
CA PHE A 419 15.00 -6.07 -28.80
C PHE A 419 16.05 -7.18 -28.96
N GLU A 420 15.89 -8.30 -28.27
CA GLU A 420 16.81 -9.45 -28.39
C GLU A 420 16.75 -10.12 -29.78
N SER A 421 15.66 -9.87 -30.52
CA SER A 421 15.35 -10.51 -31.80
C SER A 421 15.43 -9.56 -32.99
N LEU A 422 16.19 -8.46 -32.91
CA LEU A 422 16.28 -7.44 -33.99
C LEU A 422 16.66 -8.00 -35.36
N GLY A 423 17.47 -9.06 -35.39
CA GLY A 423 17.94 -9.72 -36.62
C GLY A 423 16.96 -10.73 -37.22
N ASN A 424 15.91 -11.11 -36.50
CA ASN A 424 14.96 -12.12 -36.94
C ASN A 424 13.90 -11.51 -37.87
N THR A 425 13.36 -12.34 -38.76
CA THR A 425 12.20 -11.96 -39.57
C THR A 425 10.92 -11.92 -38.74
N ILE A 426 9.91 -11.19 -39.20
CA ILE A 426 8.57 -11.13 -38.56
C ILE A 426 7.94 -12.52 -38.44
N GLU A 427 8.22 -13.41 -39.39
CA GLU A 427 7.79 -14.81 -39.34
C GLU A 427 8.51 -15.60 -38.23
N GLU A 428 9.83 -15.49 -38.12
CA GLU A 428 10.63 -16.18 -37.09
C GLU A 428 10.36 -15.65 -35.69
N ALA A 429 10.08 -14.35 -35.56
CA ALA A 429 9.69 -13.71 -34.30
C ALA A 429 8.23 -13.97 -33.89
N ASN A 430 7.50 -14.82 -34.63
CA ASN A 430 6.10 -15.16 -34.39
C ASN A 430 5.18 -13.93 -34.28
N LEU A 431 5.47 -12.89 -35.08
CA LEU A 431 4.75 -11.62 -35.07
C LEU A 431 3.54 -11.61 -36.03
N LYS A 432 3.10 -12.79 -36.49
CA LYS A 432 1.97 -12.87 -37.42
C LYS A 432 0.65 -12.51 -36.73
N ASN A 433 0.00 -11.43 -37.15
CA ASN A 433 -1.23 -10.89 -36.52
C ASN A 433 -1.04 -10.56 -35.03
N ALA A 434 0.18 -10.26 -34.62
CA ALA A 434 0.53 -10.03 -33.22
C ALA A 434 0.14 -8.63 -32.73
N SER A 435 -0.08 -8.54 -31.41
CA SER A 435 -0.20 -7.28 -30.70
C SER A 435 1.10 -7.02 -29.95
N VAL A 436 1.76 -5.92 -30.28
CA VAL A 436 3.01 -5.44 -29.69
C VAL A 436 2.69 -4.28 -28.76
N LEU A 437 3.26 -4.29 -27.57
CA LEU A 437 3.17 -3.22 -26.60
C LEU A 437 4.42 -2.36 -26.69
N LEU A 438 4.23 -1.04 -26.77
CA LEU A 438 5.27 -0.02 -26.72
C LEU A 438 5.29 0.59 -25.33
N GLU A 439 6.41 0.42 -24.64
CA GLU A 439 6.68 1.02 -23.34
C GLU A 439 7.88 1.96 -23.49
N VAL A 440 7.71 3.21 -23.07
CA VAL A 440 8.78 4.21 -23.05
C VAL A 440 9.38 4.20 -21.64
N ILE A 441 10.68 3.98 -21.56
CA ILE A 441 11.46 4.03 -20.32
C ILE A 441 11.76 5.51 -20.07
N LYS A 442 11.04 6.12 -19.13
CA LYS A 442 11.33 7.46 -18.64
C LYS A 442 12.23 7.29 -17.43
N ASP A 443 13.46 7.80 -17.51
CA ASP A 443 14.39 7.92 -16.38
C ASP A 443 13.80 8.79 -15.26
#